data_AF-A0A7S0FGT6-F1
#
_entry.id   AF-A0A7S0FGT6-F1
#
_cell.length_a   1.000
_cell.length_b   1.000
_cell.length_c   1.000
_cell.angle_alpha   90.00
_cell.angle_beta   90.00
_cell.angle_gamma   90.00
#
_symmetry.space_group_name_H-M   'P 1'
#
loop_
_entity.id
_entity.type
_entity.pdbx_description
1 polymer ?
#
loop_
_entity_poly.entity_id
_entity_poly.type
_entity_poly.pdbx_seq_one_letter_code
_entity_poly.pdbx_strand_id
1 'polypeptide(L)'
;TGQNEIVITTSFTQGSCSLTAYRVTEAGLDWGKKNRNTAGGVANAQGYSSSCYDKVQMLLSDRFLGFFMVPDGGLGWNYNFQGVKHSVGMDYSLKLDTPERFYAECHRPQHFLSFVQMEEGDDA
;
A
#
# COMPACT_ATOMS: atom_id res chain seq x y z
N THR A 1 3.95 -0.48 -22.15
CA THR A 1 3.69 0.95 -21.87
C THR A 1 3.71 1.13 -20.37
N GLY A 2 4.71 1.86 -19.88
CA GLY A 2 4.99 2.18 -18.47
C GLY A 2 6.16 3.18 -18.37
N GLN A 3 6.45 3.89 -19.48
CA GLN A 3 7.66 4.70 -19.63
C GLN A 3 7.68 5.94 -18.72
N ASN A 4 6.49 6.40 -18.29
CA ASN A 4 6.31 7.56 -17.43
C ASN A 4 5.83 7.19 -16.01
N GLU A 5 5.84 5.90 -15.68
CA GLU A 5 5.48 5.41 -14.35
C GLU A 5 6.74 5.29 -13.49
N ILE A 6 6.62 5.67 -12.23
CA ILE A 6 7.73 5.60 -11.27
C ILE A 6 7.27 4.92 -10.00
N VAL A 7 8.21 4.29 -9.31
CA VAL A 7 8.05 3.76 -7.96
C VAL A 7 8.81 4.68 -7.02
N ILE A 8 8.10 5.30 -6.08
CA ILE A 8 8.71 6.09 -5.01
C ILE A 8 8.81 5.22 -3.77
N THR A 9 10.04 4.96 -3.33
CA THR A 9 10.32 4.26 -2.08
C THR A 9 10.53 5.27 -0.98
N THR A 10 9.72 5.20 0.07
CA THR A 10 9.93 5.93 1.33
C THR A 10 10.54 4.99 2.35
N SER A 11 11.75 5.27 2.79
CA SER A 11 12.48 4.51 3.80
C SER A 11 12.49 5.26 5.12
N PHE A 12 12.10 4.58 6.20
CA PHE A 12 12.21 5.13 7.55
C PHE A 12 13.61 4.87 8.10
N THR A 13 14.34 5.95 8.30
CA THR A 13 15.64 5.98 8.96
C THR A 13 15.44 6.48 10.39
N GLN A 14 16.41 6.30 11.27
CA GLN A 14 16.25 6.74 12.66
C GLN A 14 15.98 8.26 12.70
N GLY A 15 14.80 8.63 13.21
CA GLY A 15 14.35 10.03 13.33
C GLY A 15 14.09 10.76 12.01
N SER A 16 14.05 10.08 10.87
CA SER A 16 13.95 10.71 9.55
C SER A 16 13.28 9.79 8.52
N CYS A 17 12.99 10.33 7.34
CA CYS A 17 12.64 9.52 6.18
C CYS A 17 13.47 9.93 4.98
N SER A 18 13.77 8.96 4.11
CA SER A 18 14.46 9.17 2.85
C SER A 18 13.56 8.70 1.71
N LEU A 19 13.42 9.51 0.67
CA LEU A 19 12.66 9.16 -0.53
C LEU A 19 13.61 8.92 -1.70
N THR A 20 13.39 7.84 -2.45
CA THR A 20 14.07 7.59 -3.72
C THR A 20 13.05 7.17 -4.78
N ALA A 21 13.18 7.71 -5.98
CA ALA A 21 12.34 7.38 -7.12
C ALA A 21 13.08 6.50 -8.12
N TYR A 22 12.38 5.49 -8.65
CA TYR A 22 12.89 4.56 -9.64
C TYR A 22 11.92 4.43 -10.82
N ARG A 23 12.46 4.18 -12.01
CA ARG A 23 11.71 3.75 -13.19
C ARG A 23 12.07 2.29 -13.49
N VAL A 24 11.08 1.46 -13.77
CA VAL A 24 11.32 0.07 -14.20
C VAL A 24 11.71 0.06 -15.68
N THR A 25 12.79 -0.63 -16.04
CA THR A 25 13.20 -0.78 -17.44
C THR A 25 12.36 -1.83 -18.15
N GLU A 26 12.41 -1.88 -19.48
CA GLU A 26 11.73 -2.95 -20.25
C GLU A 26 12.23 -4.34 -19.83
N ALA A 27 13.55 -4.49 -19.64
CA ALA A 27 14.14 -5.72 -19.12
C ALA A 27 13.60 -6.08 -17.71
N GLY A 28 13.41 -5.09 -16.85
CA GLY A 28 12.81 -5.27 -15.53
C GLY A 28 11.35 -5.71 -15.58
N LEU A 29 10.55 -5.13 -16.47
CA LEU A 29 9.15 -5.53 -16.69
C LEU A 29 9.05 -6.97 -17.20
N ASP A 30 9.88 -7.35 -18.17
CA ASP A 30 9.90 -8.70 -18.72
C ASP A 30 10.34 -9.72 -17.67
N TRP A 31 11.36 -9.39 -16.88
CA TRP A 31 11.79 -10.20 -15.75
C TRP A 31 10.66 -10.36 -14.71
N GLY A 32 10.00 -9.27 -14.34
CA GLY A 32 8.91 -9.27 -13.35
C GLY A 32 7.71 -10.09 -13.78
N LYS A 33 7.32 -10.01 -15.07
CA LYS A 33 6.23 -10.85 -15.62
C LYS A 33 6.57 -12.34 -15.57
N LYS A 34 7.80 -12.71 -15.94
CA LYS A 34 8.25 -14.12 -15.92
C LYS A 34 8.32 -14.71 -14.52
N ASN A 35 8.65 -13.88 -13.51
CA ASN A 35 8.87 -14.32 -12.13
C ASN A 35 7.71 -14.01 -11.17
N ARG A 36 6.53 -13.60 -11.68
CA ARG A 36 5.39 -13.18 -10.84
C ARG A 36 4.93 -14.26 -9.85
N ASN A 37 5.03 -15.54 -10.23
CA ASN A 37 4.51 -16.67 -9.47
C ASN A 37 5.62 -17.68 -9.10
N THR A 38 6.85 -17.21 -8.90
CA THR A 38 7.96 -18.09 -8.52
C THR A 38 7.66 -18.79 -7.19
N ALA A 39 7.75 -20.12 -7.18
CA ALA A 39 7.54 -20.92 -5.98
C ALA A 39 8.56 -20.53 -4.89
N GLY A 40 8.07 -20.21 -3.69
CA GLY A 40 8.90 -19.67 -2.60
C GLY A 40 9.21 -18.17 -2.71
N GLY A 41 8.56 -17.45 -3.64
CA GLY A 41 8.57 -15.99 -3.72
C GLY A 41 9.77 -15.41 -4.45
N VAL A 42 9.89 -14.08 -4.39
CA VAL A 42 10.92 -13.32 -5.12
C VAL A 42 12.35 -13.69 -4.74
N ALA A 43 12.55 -14.25 -3.53
CA ALA A 43 13.86 -14.72 -3.06
C ALA A 43 14.43 -15.86 -3.92
N ASN A 44 13.57 -16.64 -4.58
CA ASN A 44 13.95 -17.73 -5.47
C ASN A 44 13.96 -17.31 -6.95
N ALA A 45 13.62 -16.06 -7.26
CA ALA A 45 13.59 -15.58 -8.63
C ALA A 45 15.02 -15.41 -9.17
N GLN A 46 15.30 -16.03 -10.31
CA GLN A 46 16.63 -16.00 -10.93
C GLN A 46 16.72 -14.89 -11.97
N GLY A 47 17.96 -14.43 -12.22
CA GLY A 47 18.23 -13.44 -13.28
C GLY A 47 17.83 -12.00 -12.93
N TYR A 48 17.54 -11.71 -11.66
CA TYR A 48 17.42 -10.33 -11.19
C TYR A 48 18.78 -9.63 -11.28
N SER A 49 18.80 -8.38 -11.73
CA SER A 49 20.01 -7.57 -11.79
C SER A 49 19.69 -6.08 -11.64
N SER A 50 20.74 -5.27 -11.52
CA SER A 50 20.62 -3.80 -11.48
C SER A 50 20.09 -3.20 -12.80
N SER A 51 20.05 -3.94 -13.91
CA SER A 51 19.49 -3.44 -15.17
C SER A 51 17.96 -3.43 -15.19
N CYS A 52 17.29 -3.93 -14.15
CA CYS A 52 15.83 -3.97 -14.06
C CYS A 52 15.21 -2.60 -13.74
N TYR A 53 15.99 -1.63 -13.27
CA TYR A 53 15.49 -0.31 -12.89
C TYR A 53 16.55 0.77 -13.04
N ASP A 54 16.11 2.00 -13.26
CA ASP A 54 16.94 3.20 -13.24
C ASP A 54 16.49 4.11 -12.10
N LYS A 55 17.45 4.76 -11.42
CA LYS A 55 17.13 5.84 -10.50
C LYS A 55 16.73 7.08 -11.30
N VAL A 56 15.66 7.76 -10.89
CA VAL A 56 15.17 8.98 -11.54
C VAL A 56 15.18 10.16 -10.58
N GLN A 57 15.23 11.36 -11.15
CA GLN A 57 15.23 12.61 -10.37
C GLN A 57 13.84 12.88 -9.78
N MET A 58 13.82 13.31 -8.52
CA MET A 58 12.62 13.74 -7.80
C MET A 58 12.94 15.00 -7.00
N LEU A 59 12.01 15.94 -6.95
CA LEU A 59 12.10 17.17 -6.17
C LEU A 59 10.87 17.31 -5.29
N LEU A 60 11.06 17.80 -4.07
CA LEU A 60 9.98 18.22 -3.18
C LEU A 60 9.66 19.69 -3.45
N SER A 61 8.38 20.07 -3.41
CA SER A 61 7.94 21.45 -3.63
C SER A 61 6.93 21.86 -2.58
N ASP A 62 7.06 23.09 -2.11
CA ASP A 62 6.14 23.83 -1.27
C ASP A 62 5.25 24.81 -2.07
N ARG A 63 5.43 24.87 -3.41
CA ARG A 63 4.77 25.86 -4.28
C ARG A 63 3.33 25.52 -4.62
N PHE A 64 2.95 24.25 -4.52
CA PHE A 64 1.62 23.76 -4.84
C PHE A 64 1.22 22.67 -3.85
N LEU A 65 -0.08 22.55 -3.61
CA LEU A 65 -0.65 21.55 -2.72
C LEU A 65 -1.33 20.46 -3.56
N GLY A 66 -0.96 19.21 -3.31
CA GLY A 66 -1.72 18.06 -3.80
C GLY A 66 -2.99 17.83 -2.99
N PHE A 67 -3.74 16.81 -3.36
CA PHE A 67 -4.91 16.34 -2.62
C PHE A 67 -4.89 14.82 -2.51
N PHE A 68 -5.71 14.28 -1.62
CA PHE A 68 -5.92 12.85 -1.46
C PHE A 68 -7.29 12.43 -1.99
N MET A 69 -7.37 11.17 -2.41
CA MET A 69 -8.62 10.47 -2.65
C MET A 69 -8.63 9.25 -1.75
N VAL A 70 -9.78 8.96 -1.14
CA VAL A 70 -9.95 7.80 -0.25
C VAL A 70 -11.09 6.92 -0.74
N PRO A 71 -11.10 5.62 -0.39
CA PRO A 71 -12.25 4.76 -0.66
C PRO A 71 -13.53 5.34 -0.06
N ASP A 72 -14.60 5.29 -0.85
CA ASP A 72 -15.93 5.61 -0.37
C ASP A 72 -16.52 4.41 0.37
N GLY A 73 -17.07 4.65 1.56
CA GLY A 73 -17.50 3.62 2.51
C GLY A 73 -16.81 3.69 3.88
N GLY A 74 -17.44 3.08 4.89
CA GLY A 74 -17.04 3.23 6.29
C GLY A 74 -15.82 2.41 6.76
N LEU A 75 -15.28 1.51 5.93
CA LEU A 75 -14.18 0.62 6.32
C LEU A 75 -12.80 1.27 6.19
N GLY A 76 -12.71 2.45 5.57
CA GLY A 76 -11.44 3.11 5.28
C GLY A 76 -10.59 2.37 4.25
N TRP A 77 -9.31 2.73 4.18
CA TRP A 77 -8.38 2.20 3.18
C TRP A 77 -7.56 1.00 3.67
N ASN A 78 -7.42 0.84 5.00
CA ASN A 78 -6.52 -0.15 5.57
C ASN A 78 -7.23 -1.45 5.95
N TYR A 79 -6.97 -2.51 5.18
CA TYR A 79 -7.51 -3.86 5.41
C TYR A 79 -6.62 -4.76 6.27
N ASN A 80 -5.52 -4.25 6.85
CA ASN A 80 -4.56 -5.07 7.60
C ASN A 80 -5.20 -5.79 8.82
N PHE A 81 -6.19 -5.18 9.47
CA PHE A 81 -6.95 -5.80 10.58
C PHE A 81 -8.26 -6.47 10.13
N GLN A 82 -8.55 -6.46 8.83
CA GLN A 82 -9.79 -6.99 8.23
C GLN A 82 -9.47 -7.80 6.96
N GLY A 83 -8.40 -8.61 7.00
CA GLY A 83 -7.85 -9.29 5.82
C GLY A 83 -8.85 -10.17 5.06
N VAL A 84 -9.81 -10.79 5.76
CA VAL A 84 -10.87 -11.60 5.15
C VAL A 84 -11.82 -10.81 4.25
N LYS A 85 -11.89 -9.48 4.41
CA LYS A 85 -12.72 -8.59 3.58
C LYS A 85 -11.99 -8.09 2.33
N HIS A 86 -10.68 -8.28 2.24
CA HIS A 86 -9.90 -7.89 1.07
C HIS A 86 -9.97 -8.97 -0.01
N SER A 87 -10.24 -8.55 -1.25
CA SER A 87 -10.34 -9.42 -2.42
C SER A 87 -9.60 -8.78 -3.59
N VAL A 88 -8.87 -9.57 -4.38
CA VAL A 88 -8.12 -9.06 -5.55
C VAL A 88 -9.03 -8.45 -6.62
N GLY A 89 -10.28 -8.92 -6.71
CA GLY A 89 -11.26 -8.47 -7.68
C GLY A 89 -12.34 -7.55 -7.10
N MET A 90 -12.10 -6.92 -5.95
CA MET A 90 -13.09 -6.02 -5.36
C MET A 90 -13.19 -4.69 -6.11
N ASP A 91 -14.42 -4.23 -6.31
CA ASP A 91 -14.69 -2.88 -6.80
C ASP A 91 -14.77 -1.89 -5.63
N TYR A 92 -14.37 -0.65 -5.86
CA TYR A 92 -14.48 0.44 -4.89
C TYR A 92 -14.73 1.77 -5.60
N SER A 93 -15.47 2.66 -4.91
CA SER A 93 -15.63 4.05 -5.31
C SER A 93 -14.67 4.94 -4.54
N LEU A 94 -14.43 6.16 -5.02
CA LEU A 94 -13.52 7.11 -4.40
C LEU A 94 -14.24 8.43 -4.10
N LYS A 95 -13.82 9.09 -3.02
CA LYS A 95 -14.19 10.46 -2.69
C LYS A 95 -12.97 11.32 -2.37
N LEU A 96 -13.12 12.63 -2.51
CA LEU A 96 -12.12 13.61 -2.06
C LEU A 96 -12.23 13.76 -0.54
N ASP A 97 -11.21 13.30 0.18
CA ASP A 97 -11.15 13.37 1.64
C ASP A 97 -9.72 13.16 2.14
N THR A 98 -9.50 13.30 3.45
CA THR A 98 -8.22 13.03 4.11
C THR A 98 -8.12 11.55 4.52
N PRO A 99 -7.01 10.85 4.25
CA PRO A 99 -6.85 9.47 4.67
C PRO A 99 -6.74 9.34 6.19
N GLU A 100 -7.52 8.43 6.75
CA GLU A 100 -7.43 8.08 8.16
C GLU A 100 -6.09 7.46 8.54
N ARG A 101 -5.66 7.64 9.79
CA ARG A 101 -4.39 7.08 10.29
C ARG A 101 -4.41 5.56 10.26
N PHE A 102 -3.22 4.92 10.19
CA PHE A 102 -3.11 3.46 10.11
C PHE A 102 -3.93 2.73 11.20
N TYR A 103 -3.88 3.25 12.43
CA TYR A 103 -4.58 2.72 13.61
C TYR A 103 -5.91 3.44 13.91
N ALA A 104 -6.55 4.12 12.96
CA ALA A 104 -7.87 4.68 13.17
C ALA A 104 -8.91 3.59 13.48
N GLU A 105 -9.93 3.91 14.28
CA GLU A 105 -10.96 2.97 14.76
C GLU A 105 -11.64 2.22 13.61
N CYS A 106 -12.01 2.92 12.52
CA CYS A 106 -12.66 2.36 11.34
C CYS A 106 -11.87 1.21 10.68
N HIS A 107 -10.54 1.22 10.80
CA HIS A 107 -9.69 0.17 10.24
C HIS A 107 -9.68 -1.10 11.11
N ARG A 108 -10.02 -0.99 12.40
CA ARG A 108 -9.86 -2.05 13.40
C ARG A 108 -11.10 -2.26 14.30
N PRO A 109 -12.33 -2.26 13.74
CA PRO A 109 -13.59 -2.22 14.49
C PRO A 109 -13.75 -3.39 15.45
N GLN A 110 -13.20 -4.57 15.12
CA GLN A 110 -13.31 -5.76 15.96
C GLN A 110 -12.74 -5.56 17.37
N HIS A 111 -11.69 -4.74 17.53
CA HIS A 111 -11.12 -4.44 18.85
C HIS A 111 -12.08 -3.66 19.76
N PHE A 112 -13.06 -2.98 19.19
CA PHE A 112 -14.03 -2.16 19.91
C PHE A 112 -15.35 -2.92 20.13
N LEU A 113 -15.70 -3.84 19.22
CA LEU A 113 -16.87 -4.71 19.36
C LEU A 113 -16.70 -5.79 20.44
N SER A 114 -15.47 -6.19 20.77
CA SER A 114 -15.20 -7.20 21.81
C SER A 114 -15.67 -6.82 23.20
N PHE A 115 -15.75 -5.52 23.52
CA PHE A 115 -16.22 -5.06 24.83
C PHE A 115 -17.74 -5.18 24.97
N VAL A 116 -18.49 -4.91 23.89
CA VAL A 116 -19.96 -5.02 23.88
C VAL A 116 -20.42 -6.47 24.09
N GLN A 117 -19.69 -7.43 23.51
CA GLN A 117 -20.01 -8.86 23.65
C GLN A 117 -19.75 -9.41 25.06
N MET A 118 -18.90 -8.77 25.86
CA MET A 118 -18.66 -9.17 27.25
C MET A 118 -19.75 -8.64 28.19
N GLU A 119 -20.27 -7.43 27.95
CA GLU A 119 -21.37 -6.88 28.74
C GLU A 119 -22.68 -7.65 28.53
N GLU A 120 -22.96 -8.17 27.34
CA GLU A 120 -24.14 -9.02 27.07
C GLU A 120 -24.04 -10.44 27.69
N GLY A 121 -22.85 -10.84 28.17
CA GLY A 121 -22.60 -12.16 28.77
C GLY A 121 -22.72 -12.21 30.30
N ASP A 122 -22.81 -11.05 30.97
CA ASP A 122 -22.91 -10.95 32.44
C ASP A 122 -24.37 -10.86 32.95
N ASP A 123 -25.35 -10.84 32.03
CA ASP A 123 -26.79 -10.83 32.32
C ASP A 123 -27.47 -12.21 32.16
N ALA A 124 -26.71 -13.32 32.21
CA ALA A 124 -27.21 -14.70 32.11
C ALA A 124 -27.04 -15.51 33.40
#